data_AF-A0A7S0GRF6-F1
#
_entry.id   AF-A0A7S0GRF6-F1
#
_cell.length_a   1.000
_cell.length_b   1.000
_cell.length_c   1.000
_cell.angle_alpha   90.00
_cell.angle_beta   90.00
_cell.angle_gamma   90.00
#
_symmetry.space_group_name_H-M   'P 1'
#
loop_
_entity.id
_entity.type
_entity.pdbx_description
1 polymer ?
#
loop_
_entity_poly.entity_id
_entity_poly.type
_entity_poly.pdbx_seq_one_letter_code
_entity_poly.pdbx_strand_id
1 'polypeptide(L)'
;ELKRTPYAPKYAVLGSRKQYCPIGKNDEECAELTKNKNRGETACGWYNKTNAVVEELHRARVWDMEDLDSVAKSHLGCQYYAMRALHKNADLVLCPYNYVFDANIRAALEIDLTGAAVIIDEGHNVEDVCRDGASMEISVKELEDTAAQLGSVAKFLDDANVAARLMRPLKDWVNRSLAESSAKSSSFKRRFNAFGGPVEAAPGEALWKGDDVATAIAKALAPRTFDGTRAGSAPDASAARALARSIVADASRV
;
A
#
# COMPACT_ATOMS: atom_id res chain seq x y z
N GLU A 1 -22.07 -19.94 13.00
CA GLU A 1 -23.19 -19.68 12.06
C GLU A 1 -23.21 -20.60 10.83
N LEU A 2 -22.11 -20.77 10.07
CA LEU A 2 -22.09 -21.68 8.90
C LEU A 2 -22.52 -23.13 9.22
N LYS A 3 -22.13 -23.66 10.38
CA LYS A 3 -22.54 -24.99 10.88
C LYS A 3 -24.07 -25.16 11.01
N ARG A 4 -24.84 -24.07 11.06
CA ARG A 4 -26.31 -24.08 11.19
C ARG A 4 -27.04 -24.08 9.84
N THR A 5 -26.31 -23.89 8.74
CA THR A 5 -26.88 -23.84 7.39
C THR A 5 -26.81 -25.22 6.72
N PRO A 6 -27.76 -25.56 5.83
CA PRO A 6 -27.70 -26.80 5.03
C PRO A 6 -26.60 -26.75 3.96
N TYR A 7 -26.02 -25.57 3.73
CA TYR A 7 -24.91 -25.37 2.82
C TYR A 7 -23.59 -25.69 3.52
N ALA A 8 -22.69 -26.37 2.82
CA ALA A 8 -21.34 -26.66 3.29
C ALA A 8 -20.33 -26.21 2.22
N PRO A 9 -20.24 -24.88 1.98
CA PRO A 9 -19.30 -24.35 0.99
C PRO A 9 -17.87 -24.60 1.43
N LYS A 10 -16.95 -24.72 0.48
CA LYS A 10 -15.53 -24.60 0.81
C LYS A 10 -15.25 -23.13 1.07
N TYR A 11 -14.72 -22.79 2.23
CA TYR A 11 -14.43 -21.40 2.54
C TYR A 11 -13.06 -21.23 3.17
N ALA A 12 -12.54 -20.01 3.05
CA ALA A 12 -11.31 -19.57 3.68
C ALA A 12 -11.55 -18.25 4.40
N VAL A 13 -10.89 -18.08 5.54
CA VAL A 13 -10.87 -16.83 6.28
C VAL A 13 -9.47 -16.26 6.15
N LEU A 14 -9.32 -15.17 5.41
CA LEU A 14 -8.05 -14.50 5.24
C LEU A 14 -7.82 -13.55 6.42
N GLY A 15 -6.59 -13.54 6.91
CA GLY A 15 -6.19 -12.74 8.06
C GLY A 15 -4.70 -12.45 8.05
N SER A 16 -4.30 -11.50 8.89
CA SER A 16 -2.91 -11.07 8.98
C SER A 16 -2.03 -12.12 9.65
N ARG A 17 -0.72 -12.09 9.36
CA ARG A 17 0.25 -12.94 10.07
C ARG A 17 0.26 -12.70 11.58
N LYS A 18 0.00 -11.46 12.02
CA LYS A 18 -0.08 -11.14 13.46
C LYS A 18 -1.15 -11.95 14.18
N GLN A 19 -2.23 -12.30 13.48
CA GLN A 19 -3.33 -13.10 14.03
C GLN A 19 -3.10 -14.61 13.86
N TYR A 20 -2.52 -15.04 12.74
CA TYR A 20 -2.44 -16.47 12.37
C TYR A 20 -1.06 -17.11 12.50
N CYS A 21 -0.03 -16.34 12.88
CA CYS A 21 1.31 -16.90 13.06
C CYS A 21 1.44 -17.47 14.49
N PRO A 22 1.57 -18.79 14.65
CA PRO A 22 1.66 -19.43 15.97
C PRO A 22 2.97 -19.08 16.72
N ILE A 23 3.98 -18.60 16.00
CA ILE A 23 5.29 -18.20 16.54
C ILE A 23 5.53 -16.68 16.47
N GLY A 24 4.49 -15.89 16.15
CA GLY A 24 4.53 -14.43 16.23
C GLY A 24 5.53 -13.74 15.30
N LYS A 25 5.85 -14.33 14.15
CA LYS A 25 6.82 -13.79 13.19
C LYS A 25 6.22 -12.71 12.29
N ASN A 26 7.00 -11.67 12.03
CA ASN A 26 6.62 -10.61 11.09
C ASN A 26 6.77 -11.08 9.62
N ASP A 27 6.39 -10.23 8.67
CA ASP A 27 6.42 -10.59 7.24
C ASP A 27 7.84 -10.89 6.72
N GLU A 28 8.83 -10.10 7.11
CA GLU A 28 10.23 -10.22 6.69
C GLU A 28 10.87 -11.49 7.26
N GLU A 29 10.74 -11.73 8.56
CA GLU A 29 11.22 -12.94 9.22
C GLU A 29 10.56 -14.19 8.62
N CYS A 30 9.26 -14.12 8.34
CA CYS A 30 8.55 -15.24 7.75
C CYS A 30 9.00 -15.49 6.31
N ALA A 31 9.24 -14.44 5.53
CA ALA A 31 9.76 -14.54 4.17
C ALA A 31 11.14 -15.22 4.16
N GLU A 32 12.05 -14.85 5.05
CA GLU A 32 13.36 -15.49 5.16
C GLU A 32 13.24 -16.96 5.58
N LEU A 33 12.41 -17.28 6.57
CA LEU A 33 12.20 -18.68 6.98
C LEU A 33 11.58 -19.54 5.87
N THR A 34 10.76 -18.95 5.00
CA THR A 34 10.03 -19.66 3.92
C THR A 34 10.63 -19.48 2.53
N LYS A 35 11.81 -18.87 2.43
CA LYS A 35 12.52 -18.58 1.17
C LYS A 35 12.73 -19.81 0.28
N ASN A 36 12.96 -20.96 0.90
CA ASN A 36 13.20 -22.24 0.22
C ASN A 36 11.93 -23.08 0.00
N LYS A 37 10.73 -22.48 0.05
CA LYS A 37 9.45 -23.18 -0.11
C LYS A 37 9.31 -24.03 -1.37
N ASN A 38 10.07 -23.72 -2.43
CA ASN A 38 10.07 -24.48 -3.68
C ASN A 38 11.03 -25.69 -3.68
N ARG A 39 11.84 -25.86 -2.63
CA ARG A 39 12.89 -26.91 -2.52
C ARG A 39 12.54 -28.03 -1.54
N GLY A 40 11.32 -28.06 -1.01
CA GLY A 40 10.84 -29.06 -0.05
C GLY A 40 10.66 -28.46 1.33
N GLU A 41 11.62 -28.67 2.24
CA GLU A 41 11.53 -28.16 3.61
C GLU A 41 12.08 -26.74 3.74
N THR A 42 11.30 -25.91 4.43
CA THR A 42 11.69 -24.57 4.86
C THR A 42 12.24 -24.58 6.28
N ALA A 43 12.87 -23.48 6.71
CA ALA A 43 13.32 -23.33 8.09
C ALA A 43 12.14 -23.17 9.08
N CYS A 44 10.93 -22.88 8.59
CA CYS A 44 9.73 -22.84 9.40
C CYS A 44 9.08 -24.22 9.49
N GLY A 45 9.25 -24.91 10.62
CA GLY A 45 8.61 -26.20 10.86
C GLY A 45 7.08 -26.17 10.71
N TRP A 46 6.44 -25.07 11.15
CA TRP A 46 5.00 -24.89 11.02
C TRP A 46 4.54 -24.77 9.56
N TYR A 47 5.32 -24.10 8.71
CA TYR A 47 5.03 -24.03 7.27
C TYR A 47 5.06 -25.42 6.64
N ASN A 48 6.08 -26.22 6.97
CA ASN A 48 6.26 -27.55 6.40
C ASN A 48 5.10 -28.52 6.73
N LYS A 49 4.35 -28.24 7.81
CA LYS A 49 3.18 -29.01 8.24
C LYS A 49 1.84 -28.39 7.83
N THR A 50 1.84 -27.34 7.03
CA THR A 50 0.61 -26.66 6.57
C THR A 50 -0.36 -27.61 5.88
N ASN A 51 0.13 -28.52 5.04
CA ASN A 51 -0.73 -29.44 4.29
C ASN A 51 -1.57 -30.35 5.20
N ALA A 52 -1.05 -30.75 6.36
CA ALA A 52 -1.80 -31.59 7.29
C ALA A 52 -3.05 -30.86 7.84
N VAL A 53 -2.91 -29.56 8.12
CA VAL A 53 -4.01 -28.70 8.57
C VAL A 53 -5.04 -28.54 7.46
N VAL A 54 -4.59 -28.26 6.24
CA VAL A 54 -5.47 -28.09 5.06
C VAL A 54 -6.30 -29.35 4.81
N GLU A 55 -5.68 -30.52 4.81
CA GLU A 55 -6.36 -31.80 4.59
C GLU A 55 -7.41 -32.09 5.68
N GLU A 56 -7.10 -31.79 6.94
CA GLU A 56 -8.04 -32.01 8.04
C GLU A 56 -9.26 -31.09 7.97
N LEU A 57 -9.05 -29.81 7.66
CA LEU A 57 -10.14 -28.85 7.48
C LEU A 57 -11.00 -29.17 6.25
N HIS A 58 -10.37 -29.65 5.17
CA HIS A 58 -11.11 -30.15 4.01
C HIS A 58 -12.00 -31.34 4.35
N ARG A 59 -11.50 -32.29 5.16
CA ARG A 59 -12.31 -33.44 5.64
C ARG A 59 -13.45 -33.00 6.55
N ALA A 60 -13.23 -32.01 7.41
CA ALA A 60 -14.26 -31.47 8.30
C ALA A 60 -15.41 -30.79 7.52
N ARG A 61 -15.15 -30.28 6.31
CA ARG A 61 -16.04 -29.52 5.41
C ARG A 61 -16.50 -28.17 5.98
N VAL A 62 -17.01 -28.14 7.20
CA VAL A 62 -17.43 -26.93 7.90
C VAL A 62 -16.71 -26.89 9.25
N TRP A 63 -15.98 -25.81 9.49
CA TRP A 63 -15.18 -25.59 10.70
C TRP A 63 -15.52 -24.22 11.31
N ASP A 64 -14.87 -23.83 12.39
CA ASP A 64 -14.84 -22.45 12.91
C ASP A 64 -13.43 -22.08 13.35
N MET A 65 -13.24 -20.87 13.84
CA MET A 65 -11.90 -20.37 14.18
C MET A 65 -11.27 -21.19 15.32
N GLU A 66 -12.09 -21.72 16.23
CA GLU A 66 -11.68 -22.60 17.31
C GLU A 66 -11.23 -23.97 16.78
N ASP A 67 -11.96 -24.55 15.83
CA ASP A 67 -11.55 -25.78 15.14
C ASP A 67 -10.20 -25.57 14.43
N LEU A 68 -10.05 -24.48 13.67
CA LEU A 68 -8.80 -24.14 13.00
C LEU A 68 -7.61 -24.08 13.97
N ASP A 69 -7.80 -23.44 15.13
CA ASP A 69 -6.79 -23.35 16.17
C ASP A 69 -6.43 -24.72 16.75
N SER A 70 -7.43 -25.56 17.01
CA SER A 70 -7.23 -26.92 17.52
C SER A 70 -6.44 -27.79 16.53
N VAL A 71 -6.83 -27.78 15.25
CA VAL A 71 -6.21 -28.57 14.17
C VAL A 71 -4.78 -28.09 13.93
N ALA A 72 -4.57 -26.78 13.85
CA ALA A 72 -3.25 -26.20 13.66
C ALA A 72 -2.27 -26.58 14.78
N LYS A 73 -2.72 -26.54 16.03
CA LYS A 73 -1.92 -26.96 17.20
C LYS A 73 -1.63 -28.45 17.20
N SER A 74 -2.61 -29.28 16.87
CA SER A 74 -2.45 -30.75 16.78
C SER A 74 -1.39 -31.15 15.75
N HIS A 75 -1.42 -30.52 14.57
CA HIS A 75 -0.48 -30.81 13.49
C HIS A 75 0.82 -30.00 13.54
N LEU A 76 0.93 -29.06 14.49
CA LEU A 76 1.96 -28.03 14.51
C LEU A 76 2.10 -27.34 13.14
N GLY A 77 0.96 -27.05 12.50
CA GLY A 77 0.88 -26.51 11.14
C GLY A 77 0.46 -25.04 11.09
N CYS A 78 0.98 -24.29 10.13
CA CYS A 78 0.78 -22.84 10.07
C CYS A 78 -0.64 -22.47 9.59
N GLN A 79 -1.43 -21.82 10.46
CA GLN A 79 -2.78 -21.33 10.11
C GLN A 79 -2.75 -20.34 8.95
N TYR A 80 -1.80 -19.40 8.96
CA TYR A 80 -1.70 -18.37 7.93
C TYR A 80 -1.56 -18.98 6.52
N TYR A 81 -0.62 -19.92 6.37
CA TYR A 81 -0.42 -20.58 5.08
C TYR A 81 -1.51 -21.60 4.77
N ALA A 82 -2.16 -22.19 5.78
CA ALA A 82 -3.31 -23.07 5.57
C ALA A 82 -4.49 -22.29 4.97
N MET A 83 -4.81 -21.11 5.51
CA MET A 83 -5.87 -20.24 4.96
C MET A 83 -5.54 -19.76 3.55
N ARG A 84 -4.28 -19.39 3.28
CA ARG A 84 -3.83 -19.04 1.91
C ARG A 84 -3.93 -20.22 0.94
N ALA A 85 -3.72 -21.45 1.40
CA ALA A 85 -3.87 -22.63 0.57
C ALA A 85 -5.36 -22.93 0.28
N LEU A 86 -6.21 -22.87 1.31
CA LEU A 86 -7.66 -23.07 1.17
C LEU A 86 -8.31 -22.02 0.26
N HIS A 87 -7.87 -20.77 0.35
CA HIS A 87 -8.36 -19.65 -0.47
C HIS A 87 -8.35 -19.96 -1.98
N LYS A 88 -7.32 -20.65 -2.47
CA LYS A 88 -7.16 -20.93 -3.91
C LYS A 88 -8.28 -21.77 -4.51
N ASN A 89 -8.97 -22.56 -3.69
CA ASN A 89 -10.04 -23.47 -4.11
C ASN A 89 -11.34 -23.25 -3.29
N ALA A 90 -11.49 -22.05 -2.70
CA ALA A 90 -12.65 -21.72 -1.88
C ALA A 90 -13.80 -21.16 -2.74
N ASP A 91 -15.02 -21.55 -2.41
CA ASP A 91 -16.25 -21.00 -2.97
C ASP A 91 -16.65 -19.69 -2.26
N LEU A 92 -16.23 -19.53 -1.01
CA LEU A 92 -16.48 -18.35 -0.17
C LEU A 92 -15.18 -17.89 0.50
N VAL A 93 -14.84 -16.62 0.33
CA VAL A 93 -13.68 -16.02 0.98
C VAL A 93 -14.14 -14.90 1.90
N LEU A 94 -13.82 -15.04 3.19
CA LEU A 94 -14.02 -13.98 4.18
C LEU A 94 -12.69 -13.24 4.33
N CYS A 95 -12.67 -11.94 4.07
CA CYS A 95 -11.46 -11.13 4.21
C CYS A 95 -11.81 -9.70 4.63
N PRO A 96 -10.86 -8.95 5.22
CA PRO A 96 -11.08 -7.55 5.56
C PRO A 96 -11.07 -6.67 4.30
N TYR A 97 -11.69 -5.48 4.38
CA TYR A 97 -11.85 -4.57 3.24
C TYR A 97 -10.55 -4.26 2.49
N ASN A 98 -9.45 -4.05 3.22
CA ASN A 98 -8.17 -3.71 2.63
C ASN A 98 -7.65 -4.79 1.66
N TYR A 99 -8.05 -6.06 1.81
CA TYR A 99 -7.60 -7.13 0.92
C TYR A 99 -8.29 -7.06 -0.46
N VAL A 100 -9.43 -6.35 -0.53
CA VAL A 100 -10.19 -6.11 -1.76
C VAL A 100 -9.78 -4.77 -2.38
N PHE A 101 -9.72 -3.70 -1.58
CA PHE A 101 -9.52 -2.34 -2.10
C PHE A 101 -8.06 -1.96 -2.33
N ASP A 102 -7.10 -2.51 -1.57
CA ASP A 102 -5.68 -2.26 -1.80
C ASP A 102 -5.14 -3.19 -2.89
N ALA A 103 -4.78 -2.61 -4.05
CA ALA A 103 -4.28 -3.37 -5.19
C ALA A 103 -2.98 -4.13 -4.88
N ASN A 104 -2.10 -3.59 -4.03
CA ASN A 104 -0.83 -4.24 -3.69
C ASN A 104 -1.08 -5.48 -2.82
N ILE A 105 -1.95 -5.35 -1.81
CA ILE A 105 -2.31 -6.48 -0.94
C ILE A 105 -3.03 -7.55 -1.76
N ARG A 106 -3.98 -7.14 -2.61
CA ARG A 106 -4.75 -8.03 -3.47
C ARG A 106 -3.85 -8.84 -4.40
N ALA A 107 -2.87 -8.18 -5.03
CA ALA A 107 -1.87 -8.83 -5.87
C ALA A 107 -0.97 -9.80 -5.07
N ALA A 108 -0.50 -9.38 -3.89
CA ALA A 108 0.37 -10.21 -3.05
C ALA A 108 -0.31 -11.48 -2.52
N LEU A 109 -1.64 -11.42 -2.34
CA LEU A 109 -2.46 -12.55 -1.90
C LEU A 109 -3.04 -13.38 -3.05
N GLU A 110 -2.81 -12.98 -4.30
CA GLU A 110 -3.35 -13.63 -5.50
C GLU A 110 -4.88 -13.73 -5.47
N ILE A 111 -5.55 -12.68 -4.99
CA ILE A 111 -7.02 -12.60 -4.94
C ILE A 111 -7.51 -12.12 -6.31
N ASP A 112 -8.13 -13.03 -7.07
CA ASP A 112 -8.80 -12.71 -8.33
C ASP A 112 -10.29 -12.47 -8.09
N LEU A 113 -10.78 -11.34 -8.58
CA LEU A 113 -12.19 -10.95 -8.48
C LEU A 113 -12.95 -11.20 -9.80
N THR A 114 -12.27 -11.70 -10.83
CA THR A 114 -12.87 -11.96 -12.14
C THR A 114 -13.98 -13.00 -12.03
N GLY A 115 -15.22 -12.59 -12.32
CA GLY A 115 -16.40 -13.46 -12.20
C GLY A 115 -16.85 -13.73 -10.75
N ALA A 116 -16.23 -13.08 -9.76
CA ALA A 116 -16.62 -13.19 -8.36
C ALA A 116 -17.71 -12.18 -8.00
N ALA A 117 -18.61 -12.56 -7.09
CA ALA A 117 -19.51 -11.63 -6.43
C ALA A 117 -18.86 -11.12 -5.14
N VAL A 118 -18.68 -9.80 -5.02
CA VAL A 118 -18.13 -9.17 -3.82
C VAL A 118 -19.28 -8.65 -2.96
N ILE A 119 -19.37 -9.17 -1.73
CA ILE A 119 -20.34 -8.73 -0.75
C ILE A 119 -19.60 -7.91 0.30
N ILE A 120 -20.02 -6.67 0.46
CA ILE A 120 -19.49 -5.75 1.46
C ILE A 120 -20.46 -5.75 2.62
N ASP A 121 -20.06 -6.36 3.72
CA ASP A 121 -20.76 -6.19 4.99
C ASP A 121 -20.47 -4.78 5.52
N GLU A 122 -21.39 -4.16 6.26
CA GLU A 122 -21.23 -2.82 6.85
C GLU A 122 -20.65 -1.75 5.90
N GLY A 123 -21.21 -1.64 4.69
CA GLY A 123 -20.67 -0.81 3.59
C GLY A 123 -20.54 0.69 3.87
N HIS A 124 -21.05 1.18 5.00
CA HIS A 124 -20.84 2.56 5.43
C HIS A 124 -19.37 2.88 5.75
N ASN A 125 -18.55 1.87 6.06
CA ASN A 125 -17.12 2.04 6.35
C ASN A 125 -16.22 2.09 5.11
N VAL A 126 -16.76 1.85 3.91
CA VAL A 126 -15.95 1.72 2.69
C VAL A 126 -15.25 3.02 2.32
N GLU A 127 -15.92 4.16 2.50
CA GLU A 127 -15.37 5.46 2.16
C GLU A 127 -14.10 5.75 2.97
N ASP A 128 -14.14 5.53 4.27
CA ASP A 128 -13.01 5.76 5.17
C ASP A 128 -11.85 4.81 4.87
N VAL A 129 -12.13 3.52 4.63
CA VAL A 129 -11.09 2.56 4.25
C VAL A 129 -10.40 2.94 2.94
N CYS A 130 -11.15 3.37 1.94
CA CYS A 130 -10.60 3.81 0.66
C CYS A 130 -9.80 5.11 0.81
N ARG A 131 -10.29 6.06 1.62
CA ARG A 131 -9.58 7.30 1.93
C ARG A 131 -8.26 7.01 2.61
N ASP A 132 -8.27 6.18 3.64
CA ASP A 132 -7.08 5.84 4.42
C ASP A 132 -6.09 5.04 3.57
N GLY A 133 -6.55 4.07 2.78
CA GLY A 133 -5.69 3.27 1.90
C GLY A 133 -5.04 4.07 0.76
N ALA A 134 -5.66 5.17 0.33
CA ALA A 134 -5.10 6.08 -0.68
C ALA A 134 -4.32 7.26 -0.07
N SER A 135 -4.33 7.41 1.25
CA SER A 135 -3.65 8.49 1.96
C SER A 135 -2.33 8.02 2.54
N MET A 136 -1.35 8.92 2.59
CA MET A 136 -0.09 8.69 3.29
C MET A 136 0.27 9.92 4.09
N GLU A 137 0.54 9.73 5.37
CA GLU A 137 1.05 10.77 6.25
C GLU A 137 2.57 10.63 6.36
N ILE A 138 3.29 11.75 6.24
CA ILE A 138 4.74 11.79 6.39
C ILE A 138 5.05 12.85 7.43
N SER A 139 5.72 12.45 8.51
CA SER A 139 6.23 13.40 9.49
C SER A 139 7.42 14.19 8.93
N VAL A 140 7.63 15.40 9.46
CA VAL A 140 8.80 16.22 9.09
C VAL A 140 10.11 15.46 9.30
N LYS A 141 10.18 14.70 10.39
CA LYS A 141 11.36 13.89 10.71
C LYS A 141 11.59 12.80 9.66
N GLU A 142 10.55 12.08 9.25
CA GLU A 142 10.66 11.07 8.20
C GLU A 142 11.09 11.69 6.86
N LEU A 143 10.60 12.90 6.54
CA LEU A 143 11.00 13.63 5.35
C LEU A 143 12.49 14.03 5.39
N GLU A 144 12.97 14.47 6.55
CA GLU A 144 14.38 14.81 6.80
C GLU A 144 15.29 13.58 6.70
N ASP A 145 14.91 12.49 7.38
CA ASP A 145 15.64 11.23 7.38
C ASP A 145 15.70 10.65 5.97
N THR A 146 14.59 10.65 5.23
CA THR A 146 14.52 10.19 3.83
C THR A 146 15.42 11.03 2.94
N ALA A 147 15.39 12.37 3.04
CA ALA A 147 16.26 13.23 2.24
C ALA A 147 17.75 12.98 2.52
N ALA A 148 18.12 12.72 3.78
CA ALA A 148 19.50 12.42 4.18
C ALA A 148 19.97 11.04 3.69
N GLN A 149 19.13 10.01 3.83
CA GLN A 149 19.38 8.67 3.32
C GLN A 149 19.54 8.68 1.81
N LEU A 150 18.62 9.34 1.10
CA LEU A 150 18.64 9.46 -0.35
C LEU A 150 19.88 10.21 -0.85
N GLY A 151 20.29 11.26 -0.15
CA GLY A 151 21.56 11.95 -0.42
C GLY A 151 22.80 11.09 -0.18
N SER A 152 22.73 10.11 0.71
CA SER A 152 23.81 9.15 0.96
C SER A 152 23.86 8.06 -0.12
N VAL A 153 22.71 7.52 -0.50
CA VAL A 153 22.58 6.51 -1.56
C VAL A 153 22.95 7.09 -2.93
N ALA A 154 22.61 8.36 -3.19
CA ALA A 154 22.92 9.05 -4.44
C ALA A 154 24.43 9.23 -4.70
N LYS A 155 25.29 8.97 -3.72
CA LYS A 155 26.75 8.90 -3.90
C LYS A 155 27.21 7.62 -4.62
N PHE A 156 26.38 6.58 -4.58
CA PHE A 156 26.69 5.25 -5.09
C PHE A 156 25.77 4.82 -6.23
N LEU A 157 24.53 5.34 -6.26
CA LEU A 157 23.53 5.08 -7.30
C LEU A 157 23.12 6.40 -7.95
N ASP A 158 23.53 6.60 -9.19
CA ASP A 158 23.26 7.85 -9.91
C ASP A 158 21.76 8.10 -10.12
N ASP A 159 20.95 7.04 -10.27
CA ASP A 159 19.49 7.15 -10.41
C ASP A 159 18.83 7.78 -9.17
N ALA A 160 19.42 7.60 -7.98
CA ALA A 160 18.94 8.23 -6.76
C ALA A 160 19.22 9.74 -6.69
N ASN A 161 20.11 10.29 -7.54
CA ASN A 161 20.36 11.73 -7.60
C ASN A 161 19.13 12.51 -8.04
N VAL A 162 18.32 11.96 -8.95
CA VAL A 162 17.09 12.58 -9.44
C VAL A 162 16.12 12.80 -8.28
N ALA A 163 15.85 11.74 -7.52
CA ALA A 163 14.99 11.80 -6.36
C ALA A 163 15.59 12.71 -5.27
N ALA A 164 16.91 12.67 -5.04
CA ALA A 164 17.58 13.53 -4.06
C ALA A 164 17.52 15.03 -4.42
N ARG A 165 17.46 15.36 -5.71
CA ARG A 165 17.29 16.74 -6.21
C ARG A 165 15.86 17.24 -6.06
N LEU A 166 14.87 16.36 -6.08
CA LEU A 166 13.47 16.70 -5.81
C LEU A 166 13.20 16.82 -4.30
N MET A 167 13.68 15.86 -3.51
CA MET A 167 13.35 15.74 -2.09
C MET A 167 13.95 16.86 -1.24
N ARG A 168 15.14 17.36 -1.59
CA ARG A 168 15.80 18.44 -0.83
C ARG A 168 15.02 19.77 -0.86
N PRO A 169 14.68 20.34 -2.03
CA PRO A 169 13.85 21.54 -2.11
C PRO A 169 12.47 21.37 -1.48
N LEU A 170 11.85 20.19 -1.65
CA LEU A 170 10.54 19.89 -1.07
C LEU A 170 10.61 19.94 0.46
N LYS A 171 11.58 19.25 1.07
CA LYS A 171 11.85 19.28 2.51
C LYS A 171 12.05 20.71 3.02
N ASP A 172 12.89 21.48 2.34
CA ASP A 172 13.16 22.87 2.74
C ASP A 172 11.91 23.76 2.62
N TRP A 173 11.08 23.55 1.61
CA TRP A 173 9.81 24.26 1.46
C TRP A 173 8.79 23.89 2.54
N VAL A 174 8.65 22.60 2.87
CA VAL A 174 7.77 22.12 3.95
C VAL A 174 8.22 22.72 5.29
N ASN A 175 9.51 22.66 5.61
CA ASN A 175 10.05 23.21 6.85
C ASN A 175 9.83 24.72 6.98
N ARG A 176 10.04 25.48 5.90
CA ARG A 176 9.72 26.93 5.87
C ARG A 176 8.24 27.19 6.09
N SER A 177 7.37 26.47 5.37
CA SER A 177 5.91 26.63 5.45
C SER A 177 5.39 26.34 6.87
N LEU A 178 5.95 25.31 7.53
CA LEU A 178 5.61 24.97 8.91
C LEU A 178 6.11 26.03 9.91
N ALA A 179 7.34 26.52 9.76
CA ALA A 179 7.88 27.59 10.60
C ALA A 179 7.03 28.88 10.48
N GLU A 180 6.62 29.24 9.27
CA GLU A 180 5.73 30.38 9.00
C GLU A 180 4.32 30.17 9.57
N SER A 181 3.83 28.93 9.59
CA SER A 181 2.53 28.57 10.15
C SER A 181 2.48 28.67 11.68
N SER A 182 3.56 28.28 12.35
CA SER A 182 3.71 28.39 13.81
C SER A 182 3.71 29.87 14.27
N ALA A 183 4.19 30.77 13.40
CA ALA A 183 4.20 32.22 13.66
C ALA A 183 2.82 32.91 13.44
N LYS A 184 1.82 32.25 12.82
CA LYS A 184 0.50 32.84 12.49
C LYS A 184 -0.64 32.04 13.15
N SER A 185 -0.97 32.43 14.38
CA SER A 185 -1.66 31.63 15.41
C SER A 185 -3.16 31.26 15.23
N SER A 186 -3.91 31.64 14.20
CA SER A 186 -5.36 31.26 14.20
C SER A 186 -6.01 30.99 12.85
N SER A 187 -5.65 31.72 11.79
CA SER A 187 -6.35 31.60 10.50
C SER A 187 -5.87 30.39 9.66
N PHE A 188 -4.62 29.96 9.85
CA PHE A 188 -4.02 28.89 9.05
C PHE A 188 -4.36 27.47 9.54
N LYS A 189 -4.61 27.30 10.85
CA LYS A 189 -5.09 26.02 11.43
C LYS A 189 -6.40 25.55 10.79
N ARG A 190 -7.27 26.48 10.37
CA ARG A 190 -8.47 26.20 9.55
C ARG A 190 -8.14 25.73 8.14
N ARG A 191 -7.06 26.23 7.53
CA ARG A 191 -6.65 25.92 6.16
C ARG A 191 -5.94 24.57 6.05
N PHE A 192 -5.21 24.16 7.08
CA PHE A 192 -4.59 22.82 7.12
C PHE A 192 -5.60 21.72 7.47
N ASN A 193 -6.55 21.97 8.37
CA ASN A 193 -7.67 21.05 8.60
C ASN A 193 -8.63 20.94 7.39
N ALA A 194 -8.53 21.85 6.42
CA ALA A 194 -9.30 21.79 5.17
C ALA A 194 -8.67 20.89 4.10
N PHE A 195 -7.46 20.35 4.32
CA PHE A 195 -6.88 19.32 3.43
C PHE A 195 -7.59 17.96 3.55
N GLY A 196 -8.53 17.80 4.48
CA GLY A 196 -9.41 16.62 4.60
C GLY A 196 -10.74 16.72 3.84
N GLY A 197 -11.00 17.82 3.12
CA GLY A 197 -12.17 17.95 2.24
C GLY A 197 -11.86 17.55 0.80
N PRO A 198 -12.87 17.19 -0.02
CA PRO A 198 -12.68 17.08 -1.46
C PRO A 198 -12.02 18.36 -1.99
N VAL A 199 -10.97 18.23 -2.80
CA VAL A 199 -10.22 19.37 -3.33
C VAL A 199 -11.16 20.21 -4.20
N GLU A 200 -11.52 21.41 -3.75
CA GLU A 200 -12.32 22.37 -4.50
C GLU A 200 -11.41 23.47 -5.06
N ALA A 201 -11.63 23.87 -6.32
CA ALA A 201 -10.79 24.85 -6.98
C ALA A 201 -11.13 26.25 -6.49
N ALA A 202 -10.12 27.09 -6.20
CA ALA A 202 -10.39 28.48 -5.89
C ALA A 202 -10.96 29.23 -7.11
N PRO A 203 -11.63 30.39 -6.93
CA PRO A 203 -12.16 31.17 -8.03
C PRO A 203 -11.04 31.60 -9.00
N GLY A 204 -11.06 31.07 -10.22
CA GLY A 204 -10.03 31.28 -11.25
C GLY A 204 -8.95 30.20 -11.32
N GLU A 205 -8.97 29.22 -10.41
CA GLU A 205 -8.16 28.00 -10.51
C GLU A 205 -8.96 26.91 -11.22
N ALA A 206 -8.30 26.16 -12.10
CA ALA A 206 -8.87 24.95 -12.68
C ALA A 206 -8.45 23.77 -11.81
N LEU A 207 -9.41 23.01 -11.27
CA LEU A 207 -9.10 21.71 -10.69
C LEU A 207 -8.58 20.80 -11.80
N TRP A 208 -7.49 20.10 -11.53
CA TRP A 208 -6.81 19.25 -12.51
C TRP A 208 -7.77 18.18 -13.06
N LYS A 209 -7.99 18.24 -14.38
CA LYS A 209 -8.66 17.19 -15.15
C LYS A 209 -7.63 16.59 -16.11
N GLY A 210 -6.96 15.54 -15.66
CA GLY A 210 -6.43 14.43 -16.47
C GLY A 210 -5.30 14.68 -17.48
N ASP A 211 -5.29 15.78 -18.24
CA ASP A 211 -4.77 15.66 -19.61
C ASP A 211 -3.34 16.18 -19.83
N ASP A 212 -2.71 16.86 -18.85
CA ASP A 212 -1.30 17.28 -18.99
C ASP A 212 -0.50 17.28 -17.67
N VAL A 213 -0.38 16.09 -17.09
CA VAL A 213 0.39 15.84 -15.86
C VAL A 213 1.87 16.19 -16.03
N ALA A 214 2.44 15.90 -17.20
CA ALA A 214 3.86 16.12 -17.46
C ALA A 214 4.21 17.62 -17.44
N THR A 215 3.36 18.48 -18.01
CA THR A 215 3.59 19.92 -17.97
C THR A 215 3.35 20.51 -16.58
N ALA A 216 2.37 20.02 -15.83
CA ALA A 216 2.10 20.45 -14.47
C ALA A 216 3.27 20.11 -13.52
N ILE A 217 3.76 18.88 -13.58
CA ILE A 217 4.95 18.44 -12.84
C ILE A 217 6.17 19.23 -13.30
N ALA A 218 6.39 19.40 -14.61
CA ALA A 218 7.51 20.19 -15.11
C ALA A 218 7.47 21.66 -14.64
N LYS A 219 6.28 22.26 -14.56
CA LYS A 219 6.08 23.63 -14.06
C LYS A 219 6.33 23.72 -12.55
N ALA A 220 5.99 22.68 -11.78
CA ALA A 220 6.30 22.61 -10.35
C ALA A 220 7.81 22.39 -10.10
N LEU A 221 8.47 21.60 -10.95
CA LEU A 221 9.90 21.32 -10.87
C LEU A 221 10.78 22.50 -11.33
N ALA A 222 10.29 23.31 -12.28
CA ALA A 222 11.02 24.44 -12.85
C ALA A 222 10.14 25.70 -13.02
N PRO A 223 9.64 26.29 -11.92
CA PRO A 223 8.64 27.36 -11.96
C PRO A 223 9.10 28.64 -12.68
N ARG A 224 10.40 28.97 -12.58
CA ARG A 224 11.02 30.18 -13.19
C ARG A 224 11.22 30.10 -14.70
N THR A 225 10.94 28.95 -15.32
CA THR A 225 11.09 28.75 -16.78
C THR A 225 9.77 28.92 -17.53
N PHE A 226 8.65 29.02 -16.81
CA PHE A 226 7.30 28.95 -17.37
C PHE A 226 6.48 30.23 -17.17
N ASP A 227 6.97 31.15 -16.34
CA ASP A 227 6.36 32.42 -15.94
C ASP A 227 6.70 33.61 -16.86
N GLY A 228 7.18 33.35 -18.09
CA GLY A 228 7.15 34.32 -19.19
C GLY A 228 8.09 35.52 -19.08
N THR A 229 8.91 35.64 -18.03
CA THR A 229 9.92 36.71 -17.95
C THR A 229 11.22 36.30 -18.65
N ARG A 230 11.37 36.81 -19.88
CA ARG A 230 12.56 36.79 -20.76
C ARG A 230 13.14 35.41 -21.06
N ALA A 231 12.73 34.91 -22.22
CA ALA A 231 13.44 33.93 -23.02
C ALA A 231 14.91 34.32 -23.23
N GLY A 232 15.80 33.67 -22.48
CA GLY A 232 17.15 33.35 -22.94
C GLY A 232 17.19 31.84 -23.06
N SER A 233 17.63 31.31 -24.20
CA SER A 233 17.81 29.89 -24.49
C SER A 233 18.40 29.12 -23.30
N ALA A 234 17.55 28.45 -22.51
CA ALA A 234 17.99 27.69 -21.35
C ALA A 234 17.69 26.19 -21.54
N PRO A 235 18.69 25.30 -21.38
CA PRO A 235 18.56 23.85 -21.55
C PRO A 235 17.73 23.14 -20.46
N ASP A 236 17.19 23.87 -19.47
CA ASP A 236 16.52 23.27 -18.30
C ASP A 236 15.05 22.89 -18.52
N ALA A 237 14.31 23.62 -19.36
CA ALA A 237 12.88 23.34 -19.56
C ALA A 237 12.63 22.03 -20.32
N SER A 238 13.53 21.65 -21.24
CA SER A 238 13.44 20.36 -21.95
C SER A 238 13.79 19.20 -21.03
N ALA A 239 14.81 19.36 -20.17
CA ALA A 239 15.22 18.37 -19.17
C ALA A 239 14.14 18.14 -18.11
N ALA A 240 13.51 19.21 -17.59
CA ALA A 240 12.39 19.10 -16.66
C ALA A 240 11.17 18.37 -17.27
N ARG A 241 10.85 18.66 -18.53
CA ARG A 241 9.79 17.94 -19.27
C ARG A 241 10.15 16.49 -19.59
N ALA A 242 11.42 16.18 -19.84
CA ALA A 242 11.88 14.82 -20.06
C ALA A 242 11.78 14.00 -18.76
N LEU A 243 12.22 14.57 -17.65
CA LEU A 243 12.11 13.96 -16.32
C LEU A 243 10.65 13.75 -15.90
N ALA A 244 9.80 14.76 -16.06
CA ALA A 244 8.37 14.65 -15.74
C ALA A 244 7.68 13.55 -16.56
N ARG A 245 8.03 13.41 -17.84
CA ARG A 245 7.51 12.32 -18.70
C ARG A 245 8.01 10.95 -18.27
N SER A 246 9.26 10.83 -17.83
CA SER A 246 9.79 9.58 -17.25
C SER A 246 9.03 9.19 -15.99
N ILE A 247 8.84 10.13 -15.07
CA ILE A 247 8.10 9.90 -13.81
C ILE A 247 6.67 9.44 -14.09
N VAL A 248 5.97 10.09 -15.03
CA VAL A 248 4.60 9.71 -15.43
C VAL A 248 4.60 8.33 -16.11
N ALA A 249 5.56 8.03 -16.97
CA ALA A 249 5.67 6.74 -17.64
C ALA A 249 5.95 5.59 -16.66
N ASP A 250 6.80 5.82 -15.65
CA ASP A 250 7.09 4.85 -14.60
C ASP A 250 5.90 4.65 -13.65
N ALA A 251 5.19 5.73 -13.30
CA ALA A 251 3.97 5.66 -12.50
C ALA A 251 2.81 4.95 -13.23
N SER A 252 2.78 4.98 -14.56
CA SER A 252 1.75 4.32 -15.37
C SER A 252 2.04 2.82 -15.64
N ARG A 253 3.19 2.32 -15.19
CA ARG A 253 3.60 0.92 -15.33
C ARG A 253 3.30 0.07 -14.08
N VAL A 254 2.82 0.69 -13.00
CA VAL A 254 2.35 0.07 -11.76
C VAL A 254 0.83 -0.03 -11.81
#